data_AF-A0A3M0IBG9-F1
#
_entry.id   AF-A0A3M0IBG9-F1
#
_cell.length_a   1.000
_cell.length_b   1.000
_cell.length_c   1.000
_cell.angle_alpha   90.00
_cell.angle_beta   90.00
_cell.angle_gamma   90.00
#
_symmetry.space_group_name_H-M   'P 1'
#
loop_
_entity.id
_entity.type
_entity.pdbx_description
1 polymer ?
#
loop_
_entity_poly.entity_id
_entity_poly.type
_entity_poly.pdbx_seq_one_letter_code
_entity_poly.pdbx_strand_id
1 'polypeptide(L)'
;MLPVERSASGAAGPGPLPAEPSAPEPSGSGSAAGGPLPAEPTERSSTAERSAPGATAGGSLPAEPSASDPVTRGPSVVGPSASEPAARESSAAERSAPGATAGGLLPVERSVSDSVTRGPSVVGLSASEPAARESSAAELPASDPVTREPSTAERSAPGATAGGSLPAEPSASEPVTREPSAAEQATREPSASDPVGAGPRRPGWVVPVAVVAVPVLLAALVVALARPKPAGAQTVAVSETDCGQGFAAPERGRQTFRMHNTGGKTSEVYLIDPATGAVYGEIEGLAPGTTRELVATVAGGTYAWRCVPTGSRAVTSQSVTVSGGGAARAVVPVSERDLAAPLKAYRAYVDRGLAVLVTQTRTLSDDIAGGRLGRARTDWLTAHRTYSSLGAAYGTFADFAQRIDGRPDGLPDGVRDKDFTGFHRVEYGLWHGQSADRLRAPARQLADAVAALRTAFPSQDFDPGDLPLRAHEILENTLQFELTGDTDEGSGTNLATADADLRGTRELLTVLRPLLTGRAPKLLPTVDAGLARLQQLLDAAHHGARWTPVDRLDPTERARIDGATGQLLEDLAPIPDLLEIRKSA
;
A
#
# COMPACT_ATOMS: atom_id res chain seq x y z
N MET A 1 31.63 -52.01 7.93
CA MET A 1 32.19 -53.37 8.08
C MET A 1 32.00 -53.81 9.52
N LEU A 2 31.95 -55.11 9.82
CA LEU A 2 32.21 -55.62 11.18
C LEU A 2 33.75 -55.56 11.46
N PRO A 3 34.21 -55.68 12.73
CA PRO A 3 35.43 -55.02 13.21
C PRO A 3 36.71 -55.87 13.16
N VAL A 4 37.86 -55.25 13.43
CA VAL A 4 39.00 -55.75 14.24
C VAL A 4 39.96 -54.58 14.58
N GLU A 5 40.98 -54.80 15.41
CA GLU A 5 41.58 -53.81 16.33
C GLU A 5 42.83 -53.01 15.86
N ARG A 6 43.34 -52.17 16.78
CA ARG A 6 44.46 -51.20 16.66
C ARG A 6 45.86 -51.83 16.62
N SER A 7 46.80 -51.15 15.94
CA SER A 7 48.21 -50.84 16.33
C SER A 7 49.14 -50.75 15.10
N ALA A 8 50.17 -49.88 15.02
CA ALA A 8 50.58 -48.75 15.86
C ALA A 8 51.53 -47.79 15.10
N SER A 9 51.65 -46.55 15.62
CA SER A 9 52.80 -45.61 15.58
C SER A 9 53.65 -45.39 14.30
N GLY A 10 53.81 -44.12 13.91
CA GLY A 10 54.84 -43.66 12.96
C GLY A 10 54.63 -42.19 12.54
N ALA A 11 55.57 -41.29 12.85
CA ALA A 11 55.40 -39.84 12.65
C ALA A 11 56.14 -39.30 11.42
N ALA A 12 55.53 -38.36 10.68
CA ALA A 12 56.22 -37.33 9.90
C ALA A 12 55.25 -36.24 9.38
N GLY A 13 55.80 -35.03 9.19
CA GLY A 13 55.28 -33.90 8.41
C GLY A 13 56.35 -32.79 8.37
N PRO A 14 56.16 -31.64 7.69
CA PRO A 14 55.07 -31.25 6.78
C PRO A 14 55.59 -30.92 5.35
N GLY A 15 54.69 -30.54 4.43
CA GLY A 15 55.01 -30.01 3.08
C GLY A 15 53.84 -29.23 2.45
N PRO A 16 54.07 -28.18 1.63
CA PRO A 16 53.03 -27.17 1.31
C PRO A 16 52.27 -27.33 -0.02
N LEU A 17 51.30 -26.44 -0.21
CA LEU A 17 50.33 -26.26 -1.31
C LEU A 17 50.95 -25.95 -2.69
N PRO A 18 50.16 -26.11 -3.76
CA PRO A 18 49.92 -25.02 -4.72
C PRO A 18 48.43 -24.63 -4.87
N ALA A 19 48.14 -23.59 -5.66
CA ALA A 19 46.86 -22.85 -5.67
C ALA A 19 46.08 -22.91 -7.03
N GLU A 20 45.03 -22.09 -7.13
CA GLU A 20 44.00 -22.04 -8.19
C GLU A 20 44.49 -21.51 -9.57
N PRO A 21 43.75 -21.81 -10.67
CA PRO A 21 43.85 -21.13 -11.96
C PRO A 21 42.73 -20.08 -12.20
N SER A 22 43.05 -19.03 -12.98
CA SER A 22 42.12 -17.94 -13.35
C SER A 22 41.73 -17.95 -14.85
N ALA A 23 40.87 -17.00 -15.24
CA ALA A 23 40.18 -16.90 -16.53
C ALA A 23 41.08 -16.64 -17.78
N PRO A 24 40.58 -16.90 -19.02
CA PRO A 24 41.33 -16.74 -20.27
C PRO A 24 41.12 -15.39 -21.01
N GLU A 25 42.12 -14.99 -21.80
CA GLU A 25 42.06 -13.88 -22.78
C GLU A 25 41.88 -14.39 -24.24
N PRO A 26 41.40 -13.54 -25.18
CA PRO A 26 41.40 -13.80 -26.62
C PRO A 26 42.66 -13.24 -27.35
N SER A 27 42.95 -13.75 -28.55
CA SER A 27 44.00 -13.25 -29.45
C SER A 27 43.49 -13.17 -30.91
N GLY A 28 44.09 -12.33 -31.77
CA GLY A 28 43.61 -12.11 -33.15
C GLY A 28 44.67 -11.62 -34.15
N SER A 29 44.27 -11.42 -35.41
CA SER A 29 45.02 -10.82 -36.55
C SER A 29 44.11 -10.80 -37.81
N GLY A 30 44.17 -9.87 -38.78
CA GLY A 30 44.96 -8.63 -38.90
C GLY A 30 44.89 -8.00 -40.33
N SER A 31 45.39 -6.76 -40.47
CA SER A 31 45.64 -5.98 -41.73
C SER A 31 44.45 -5.57 -42.63
N ALA A 32 44.43 -4.40 -43.30
CA ALA A 32 45.15 -3.11 -43.25
C ALA A 32 44.37 -2.09 -44.17
N ALA A 33 44.74 -0.85 -44.55
CA ALA A 33 45.91 0.04 -44.37
C ALA A 33 45.49 1.52 -44.64
N GLY A 34 46.34 2.52 -44.30
CA GLY A 34 46.21 3.93 -44.75
C GLY A 34 46.50 4.99 -43.66
N GLY A 35 47.17 6.10 -43.99
CA GLY A 35 47.53 7.22 -43.08
C GLY A 35 47.78 8.54 -43.84
N PRO A 36 48.42 9.60 -43.28
CA PRO A 36 49.14 9.69 -41.99
C PRO A 36 48.89 10.97 -41.10
N LEU A 37 49.55 10.96 -39.92
CA LEU A 37 49.96 11.98 -38.88
C LEU A 37 49.98 13.51 -39.19
N PRO A 38 50.23 14.44 -38.20
CA PRO A 38 50.60 14.33 -36.74
C PRO A 38 49.66 15.10 -35.73
N ALA A 39 49.56 14.76 -34.43
CA ALA A 39 50.40 15.04 -33.23
C ALA A 39 50.49 16.54 -32.79
N GLU A 40 49.77 16.97 -31.72
CA GLU A 40 50.23 17.16 -30.29
C GLU A 40 50.70 18.62 -29.97
N PRO A 41 50.94 19.07 -28.70
CA PRO A 41 51.03 18.36 -27.41
C PRO A 41 50.25 18.99 -26.20
N THR A 42 50.44 18.43 -25.00
CA THR A 42 50.11 19.02 -23.66
C THR A 42 51.26 19.77 -23.00
N GLU A 43 51.01 20.63 -21.99
CA GLU A 43 52.05 21.24 -21.11
C GLU A 43 51.50 21.64 -19.71
N ARG A 44 52.37 22.07 -18.77
CA ARG A 44 52.12 22.16 -17.31
C ARG A 44 52.12 23.57 -16.65
N SER A 45 51.84 23.58 -15.35
CA SER A 45 51.69 24.72 -14.42
C SER A 45 52.96 25.56 -14.16
N SER A 46 52.78 26.84 -13.76
CA SER A 46 53.27 27.37 -12.45
C SER A 46 52.70 28.78 -12.11
N THR A 47 53.26 29.44 -11.09
CA THR A 47 52.63 30.44 -10.18
C THR A 47 53.04 31.92 -10.39
N ALA A 48 52.38 32.82 -9.63
CA ALA A 48 52.78 34.21 -9.25
C ALA A 48 52.42 35.35 -10.24
N GLU A 49 52.17 36.61 -9.84
CA GLU A 49 51.91 37.18 -8.50
C GLU A 49 50.96 38.43 -8.55
N ARG A 50 50.87 39.18 -7.44
CA ARG A 50 49.97 40.32 -7.16
C ARG A 50 50.08 41.51 -8.14
N SER A 51 48.98 42.26 -8.31
CA SER A 51 48.98 43.74 -8.20
C SER A 51 47.58 44.38 -8.24
N ALA A 52 47.38 45.44 -7.44
CA ALA A 52 46.34 46.47 -7.54
C ALA A 52 46.83 47.73 -6.77
N PRO A 53 46.65 48.97 -7.29
CA PRO A 53 45.81 49.97 -6.60
C PRO A 53 45.19 51.09 -7.49
N GLY A 54 44.33 51.95 -6.89
CA GLY A 54 43.79 53.21 -7.48
C GLY A 54 42.29 53.12 -7.85
N ALA A 55 41.31 53.95 -7.42
CA ALA A 55 41.25 55.28 -6.77
C ALA A 55 41.54 56.49 -7.72
N THR A 56 40.76 57.59 -7.80
CA THR A 56 39.68 58.17 -6.94
C THR A 56 38.63 59.06 -7.70
N ALA A 57 37.47 59.29 -7.04
CA ALA A 57 36.65 60.54 -6.96
C ALA A 57 35.64 61.00 -8.06
N GLY A 58 34.47 61.49 -7.57
CA GLY A 58 33.45 62.33 -8.26
C GLY A 58 32.19 61.58 -8.77
N GLY A 59 30.94 62.03 -8.56
CA GLY A 59 30.40 63.11 -7.71
C GLY A 59 28.88 63.37 -7.92
N SER A 60 28.19 63.88 -6.89
CA SER A 60 26.84 64.51 -6.87
C SER A 60 25.54 63.69 -7.11
N LEU A 61 24.64 63.80 -6.12
CA LEU A 61 23.16 63.67 -6.18
C LEU A 61 22.55 65.09 -6.45
N PRO A 62 21.28 65.27 -6.90
CA PRO A 62 20.03 64.93 -6.18
C PRO A 62 18.84 64.48 -7.07
N ALA A 63 17.60 64.52 -6.53
CA ALA A 63 16.38 63.94 -7.13
C ALA A 63 15.16 64.89 -7.12
N GLU A 64 14.15 64.55 -7.96
CA GLU A 64 12.73 65.02 -7.96
C GLU A 64 12.46 66.52 -8.30
N PRO A 65 11.32 66.90 -8.95
CA PRO A 65 9.96 66.86 -8.33
C PRO A 65 8.71 66.56 -9.21
N SER A 66 7.65 66.05 -8.55
CA SER A 66 6.22 66.51 -8.49
C SER A 66 5.66 67.57 -9.48
N ALA A 67 4.33 67.71 -9.70
CA ALA A 67 3.11 66.91 -9.43
C ALA A 67 1.86 67.64 -10.01
N SER A 68 0.62 67.15 -9.79
CA SER A 68 -0.62 67.97 -9.75
C SER A 68 -1.74 67.31 -8.92
N ASP A 69 -2.37 68.11 -8.05
CA ASP A 69 -3.41 67.78 -7.04
C ASP A 69 -4.75 68.50 -7.42
N PRO A 70 -5.77 68.87 -6.58
CA PRO A 70 -6.06 68.67 -5.13
C PRO A 70 -7.51 68.14 -4.84
N VAL A 71 -8.16 68.07 -3.65
CA VAL A 71 -7.94 67.91 -2.17
C VAL A 71 -9.26 68.33 -1.47
N THR A 72 -9.75 67.58 -0.46
CA THR A 72 -10.47 68.01 0.81
C THR A 72 -11.06 66.75 1.53
N ARG A 73 -10.81 66.41 2.81
CA ARG A 73 -11.02 67.00 4.18
C ARG A 73 -12.43 66.75 4.81
N GLY A 74 -12.46 66.17 6.02
CA GLY A 74 -13.63 66.04 6.94
C GLY A 74 -13.62 67.09 8.08
N PRO A 75 -14.19 66.89 9.31
CA PRO A 75 -14.70 65.65 9.96
C PRO A 75 -16.06 65.82 10.74
N SER A 76 -16.26 65.11 11.87
CA SER A 76 -17.53 64.80 12.60
C SER A 76 -18.23 65.87 13.46
N VAL A 77 -19.53 65.67 13.76
CA VAL A 77 -20.37 66.36 14.79
C VAL A 77 -21.35 65.34 15.44
N VAL A 78 -21.97 65.66 16.60
CA VAL A 78 -22.72 64.71 17.48
C VAL A 78 -24.18 65.13 17.80
N GLY A 79 -25.13 64.19 17.63
CA GLY A 79 -26.46 64.12 18.29
C GLY A 79 -27.56 65.12 17.84
N PRO A 80 -28.78 65.07 18.43
CA PRO A 80 -29.40 63.99 19.24
C PRO A 80 -30.90 63.71 18.90
N SER A 81 -31.50 62.72 19.59
CA SER A 81 -32.93 62.60 19.98
C SER A 81 -34.06 62.41 18.93
N ALA A 82 -34.84 61.32 19.07
CA ALA A 82 -36.31 61.31 19.16
C ALA A 82 -36.85 59.87 19.42
N SER A 83 -38.03 59.72 20.02
CA SER A 83 -38.59 58.41 20.45
C SER A 83 -40.08 58.23 20.09
N GLU A 84 -40.48 56.98 19.80
CA GLU A 84 -41.84 56.41 19.97
C GLU A 84 -43.04 57.06 19.24
N PRO A 85 -44.29 56.54 19.36
CA PRO A 85 -44.79 55.19 19.75
C PRO A 85 -45.43 54.48 18.51
N ALA A 86 -46.26 53.43 18.47
CA ALA A 86 -47.15 52.64 19.36
C ALA A 86 -47.50 51.32 18.58
N ALA A 87 -48.24 50.29 19.01
CA ALA A 87 -48.95 49.85 20.22
C ALA A 87 -48.86 48.28 20.24
N ARG A 88 -48.86 47.53 21.36
CA ARG A 88 -50.00 47.05 22.20
C ARG A 88 -51.20 46.54 21.37
N GLU A 89 -51.85 45.42 21.69
CA GLU A 89 -52.14 44.78 23.01
C GLU A 89 -51.55 43.35 23.13
N SER A 90 -51.21 42.77 24.31
CA SER A 90 -51.97 42.44 25.56
C SER A 90 -53.00 41.31 25.35
N SER A 91 -53.30 40.34 26.24
CA SER A 91 -52.74 39.79 27.52
C SER A 91 -53.53 38.47 27.81
N ALA A 92 -53.22 37.52 28.70
CA ALA A 92 -52.33 37.34 29.88
C ALA A 92 -51.75 35.89 29.86
N ALA A 93 -50.76 35.40 30.63
CA ALA A 93 -50.15 35.70 31.95
C ALA A 93 -50.81 35.05 33.19
N GLU A 94 -50.19 33.98 33.72
CA GLU A 94 -50.16 33.66 35.16
C GLU A 94 -48.79 33.06 35.56
N ARG A 95 -48.49 32.94 36.87
CA ARG A 95 -47.14 32.65 37.38
C ARG A 95 -47.19 31.77 38.64
N SER A 96 -46.18 30.92 38.87
CA SER A 96 -45.36 30.84 40.11
C SER A 96 -44.46 29.59 40.13
N ALA A 97 -43.50 29.56 41.06
CA ALA A 97 -42.55 28.47 41.33
C ALA A 97 -42.43 28.30 42.88
N PRO A 98 -41.39 27.68 43.50
CA PRO A 98 -40.48 26.61 43.06
C PRO A 98 -40.30 25.46 44.10
N GLY A 99 -39.71 24.33 43.67
CA GLY A 99 -38.68 23.60 44.44
C GLY A 99 -39.07 22.48 45.44
N ALA A 100 -38.25 21.41 45.47
CA ALA A 100 -38.03 20.45 46.56
C ALA A 100 -36.77 19.58 46.26
N THR A 101 -36.25 18.83 47.24
CA THR A 101 -34.99 18.04 47.14
C THR A 101 -35.09 16.64 47.77
N ALA A 102 -34.03 15.84 47.56
CA ALA A 102 -33.56 14.67 48.33
C ALA A 102 -33.95 13.24 47.88
N GLY A 103 -33.02 12.29 48.16
CA GLY A 103 -33.14 10.83 47.93
C GLY A 103 -32.78 10.37 46.50
N GLY A 104 -31.83 9.47 46.24
CA GLY A 104 -30.85 8.82 47.14
C GLY A 104 -31.21 7.38 47.55
N LEU A 105 -30.84 6.39 46.74
CA LEU A 105 -30.83 4.96 47.08
C LEU A 105 -29.91 4.16 46.12
N LEU A 106 -29.25 3.11 46.63
CA LEU A 106 -28.56 2.07 45.83
C LEU A 106 -29.52 0.91 45.55
N PRO A 107 -29.24 0.07 44.54
CA PRO A 107 -28.80 -1.30 44.87
C PRO A 107 -27.70 -1.85 43.93
N VAL A 108 -26.61 -2.40 44.48
CA VAL A 108 -26.31 -3.87 44.59
C VAL A 108 -25.85 -4.54 43.28
N GLU A 109 -24.60 -5.01 43.27
CA GLU A 109 -24.10 -5.98 42.30
C GLU A 109 -24.71 -7.37 42.50
N ARG A 110 -24.89 -8.13 41.41
CA ARG A 110 -24.99 -9.60 41.49
C ARG A 110 -24.44 -10.26 40.23
N SER A 111 -23.37 -11.03 40.40
CA SER A 111 -22.82 -11.91 39.35
C SER A 111 -23.51 -13.28 39.38
N VAL A 112 -23.89 -13.78 38.21
CA VAL A 112 -24.28 -15.17 37.93
C VAL A 112 -23.78 -15.51 36.52
N SER A 113 -23.35 -16.75 36.30
CA SER A 113 -22.69 -17.17 35.05
C SER A 113 -23.60 -18.02 34.13
N ASP A 114 -23.19 -18.05 32.87
CA ASP A 114 -23.19 -19.22 31.95
C ASP A 114 -24.37 -19.47 30.97
N SER A 115 -24.05 -20.24 29.92
CA SER A 115 -24.90 -20.92 28.91
C SER A 115 -25.55 -20.13 27.74
N VAL A 116 -24.75 -19.99 26.67
CA VAL A 116 -25.06 -20.06 25.22
C VAL A 116 -26.53 -20.28 24.75
N THR A 117 -27.02 -19.43 23.83
CA THR A 117 -27.83 -19.85 22.65
C THR A 117 -27.78 -18.82 21.49
N ARG A 118 -28.42 -19.09 20.34
CA ARG A 118 -28.14 -18.45 19.02
C ARG A 118 -28.96 -17.18 18.67
N GLY A 119 -28.30 -16.24 18.00
CA GLY A 119 -28.85 -15.36 16.95
C GLY A 119 -29.44 -13.99 17.39
N PRO A 120 -29.78 -13.08 16.46
CA PRO A 120 -29.67 -13.17 14.99
C PRO A 120 -28.64 -12.18 14.38
N SER A 121 -28.56 -12.14 13.04
CA SER A 121 -27.73 -11.17 12.29
C SER A 121 -28.21 -9.72 12.45
N VAL A 122 -27.28 -8.76 12.38
CA VAL A 122 -27.56 -7.32 12.27
C VAL A 122 -27.18 -6.79 10.90
N VAL A 123 -28.02 -5.89 10.36
CA VAL A 123 -27.82 -5.19 9.09
C VAL A 123 -27.71 -3.69 9.37
N GLY A 124 -26.71 -3.03 8.78
CA GLY A 124 -26.54 -1.58 8.83
C GLY A 124 -25.06 -1.17 8.98
N LEU A 125 -24.61 -0.03 8.44
CA LEU A 125 -25.32 0.93 7.58
C LEU A 125 -24.40 1.38 6.44
N SER A 126 -24.96 1.52 5.23
CA SER A 126 -24.37 2.37 4.21
C SER A 126 -24.80 3.82 4.47
N ALA A 127 -23.86 4.76 4.42
CA ALA A 127 -24.15 6.19 4.51
C ALA A 127 -24.46 6.74 3.11
N SER A 128 -25.47 7.61 3.03
CA SER A 128 -25.98 8.17 1.78
C SER A 128 -25.97 9.71 1.80
N GLU A 129 -26.16 10.28 0.60
CA GLU A 129 -26.50 11.69 0.31
C GLU A 129 -25.36 12.74 0.39
N PRO A 130 -25.51 13.89 -0.32
CA PRO A 130 -26.64 14.33 -1.16
C PRO A 130 -26.33 14.50 -2.66
N ALA A 131 -27.38 14.48 -3.48
CA ALA A 131 -27.32 14.78 -4.91
C ALA A 131 -27.44 16.30 -5.20
N ALA A 132 -26.85 16.77 -6.30
CA ALA A 132 -26.92 18.18 -6.70
C ALA A 132 -27.00 18.44 -8.23
N ARG A 133 -28.25 18.56 -8.69
CA ARG A 133 -28.73 19.37 -9.85
C ARG A 133 -28.44 18.93 -11.29
N GLU A 134 -29.47 19.13 -12.10
CA GLU A 134 -29.50 18.96 -13.56
C GLU A 134 -28.84 20.11 -14.32
N SER A 135 -28.57 19.90 -15.61
CA SER A 135 -28.60 20.96 -16.62
C SER A 135 -29.25 20.41 -17.90
N SER A 136 -30.04 21.24 -18.59
CA SER A 136 -30.90 20.81 -19.70
C SER A 136 -30.13 20.52 -21.00
N ALA A 137 -30.70 19.63 -21.80
CA ALA A 137 -30.36 19.51 -23.22
C ALA A 137 -30.73 20.79 -24.01
N ALA A 138 -30.12 20.94 -25.18
CA ALA A 138 -30.53 21.83 -26.26
C ALA A 138 -30.63 21.01 -27.56
N GLU A 139 -31.63 21.31 -28.40
CA GLU A 139 -32.06 20.41 -29.48
C GLU A 139 -31.48 20.78 -30.86
N LEU A 140 -31.86 20.00 -31.87
CA LEU A 140 -31.29 19.90 -33.22
C LEU A 140 -31.54 21.16 -34.11
N PRO A 141 -30.99 21.16 -35.34
CA PRO A 141 -31.85 20.67 -36.43
C PRO A 141 -31.21 19.60 -37.32
N ALA A 142 -32.05 18.78 -37.94
CA ALA A 142 -31.67 17.73 -38.88
C ALA A 142 -31.50 18.26 -40.32
N SER A 143 -31.15 17.38 -41.27
CA SER A 143 -31.25 17.62 -42.71
C SER A 143 -31.59 16.31 -43.43
N ASP A 144 -32.44 16.41 -44.45
CA ASP A 144 -33.23 15.31 -44.99
C ASP A 144 -32.50 14.35 -45.96
N PRO A 145 -33.03 13.11 -46.16
CA PRO A 145 -32.40 12.08 -46.97
C PRO A 145 -32.67 12.22 -48.48
N VAL A 146 -31.83 11.57 -49.29
CA VAL A 146 -32.06 11.37 -50.73
C VAL A 146 -31.98 9.88 -51.07
N THR A 147 -33.11 9.32 -51.51
CA THR A 147 -33.20 7.96 -52.07
C THR A 147 -32.98 7.99 -53.58
N ARG A 148 -32.28 6.97 -54.12
CA ARG A 148 -32.35 6.64 -55.55
C ARG A 148 -31.92 5.20 -55.86
N GLU A 149 -32.90 4.39 -56.25
CA GLU A 149 -32.74 3.15 -57.02
C GLU A 149 -33.02 3.44 -58.52
N PRO A 150 -32.90 2.45 -59.43
CA PRO A 150 -31.85 1.43 -59.57
C PRO A 150 -31.25 1.47 -60.99
N SER A 151 -30.42 0.48 -61.38
CA SER A 151 -30.17 0.18 -62.80
C SER A 151 -29.87 -1.31 -63.02
N THR A 152 -30.35 -1.87 -64.13
CA THR A 152 -30.30 -3.30 -64.48
C THR A 152 -29.80 -3.49 -65.92
N ALA A 153 -28.78 -4.33 -66.13
CA ALA A 153 -28.52 -5.14 -67.34
C ALA A 153 -27.07 -5.70 -67.31
N GLU A 154 -26.65 -6.66 -68.13
CA GLU A 154 -27.22 -7.96 -68.54
C GLU A 154 -26.08 -8.78 -69.22
N ARG A 155 -26.08 -10.13 -69.11
CA ARG A 155 -25.30 -11.15 -69.88
C ARG A 155 -23.95 -10.74 -70.52
N SER A 156 -22.87 -11.51 -70.34
CA SER A 156 -22.73 -12.84 -71.01
C SER A 156 -21.52 -13.66 -70.53
N ALA A 157 -21.60 -14.98 -70.68
CA ALA A 157 -20.47 -15.93 -70.72
C ALA A 157 -20.33 -16.49 -72.17
N PRO A 158 -19.25 -17.21 -72.58
CA PRO A 158 -18.83 -18.52 -72.04
C PRO A 158 -17.29 -18.69 -71.88
N GLY A 159 -16.72 -19.80 -71.39
CA GLY A 159 -17.31 -21.00 -70.74
C GLY A 159 -16.45 -22.29 -70.88
N ALA A 160 -16.80 -23.34 -70.12
CA ALA A 160 -16.30 -24.74 -70.16
C ALA A 160 -14.80 -24.97 -69.76
N THR A 161 -14.32 -26.15 -69.32
CA THR A 161 -14.87 -27.53 -69.12
C THR A 161 -14.36 -28.09 -67.77
N ALA A 162 -15.18 -28.71 -66.90
CA ALA A 162 -15.48 -30.16 -66.73
C ALA A 162 -14.31 -31.03 -66.19
N GLY A 163 -14.50 -32.07 -65.34
CA GLY A 163 -15.70 -32.61 -64.64
C GLY A 163 -15.45 -32.72 -63.11
N GLY A 164 -16.26 -33.39 -62.26
CA GLY A 164 -17.28 -34.42 -62.44
C GLY A 164 -16.79 -35.78 -61.88
N SER A 165 -17.50 -36.55 -61.05
CA SER A 165 -18.85 -36.39 -60.47
C SER A 165 -19.02 -37.19 -59.15
N LEU A 166 -20.11 -36.91 -58.43
CA LEU A 166 -20.73 -37.65 -57.30
C LEU A 166 -21.28 -39.05 -57.76
N PRO A 167 -21.84 -39.96 -56.91
CA PRO A 167 -22.46 -39.70 -55.58
C PRO A 167 -22.32 -40.78 -54.46
N ALA A 168 -22.92 -40.46 -53.29
CA ALA A 168 -23.80 -41.24 -52.37
C ALA A 168 -23.55 -42.77 -52.12
N GLU A 169 -23.95 -43.38 -50.99
CA GLU A 169 -25.18 -43.22 -50.19
C GLU A 169 -24.98 -43.45 -48.65
N PRO A 170 -26.01 -43.24 -47.79
CA PRO A 170 -25.83 -43.09 -46.35
C PRO A 170 -25.91 -44.41 -45.55
N SER A 171 -25.62 -44.34 -44.25
CA SER A 171 -26.01 -45.37 -43.28
C SER A 171 -26.56 -44.71 -42.02
N ALA A 172 -27.81 -45.03 -41.69
CA ALA A 172 -28.46 -44.67 -40.44
C ALA A 172 -28.60 -45.92 -39.56
N SER A 173 -28.43 -45.77 -38.25
CA SER A 173 -28.78 -46.78 -37.24
C SER A 173 -29.25 -46.08 -35.98
N GLU A 174 -30.41 -46.48 -35.48
CA GLU A 174 -31.07 -45.88 -34.30
C GLU A 174 -30.50 -46.42 -32.96
N PRO A 175 -30.81 -45.77 -31.82
CA PRO A 175 -30.10 -46.03 -30.56
C PRO A 175 -30.48 -47.34 -29.87
N VAL A 176 -29.52 -47.95 -29.17
CA VAL A 176 -29.74 -49.14 -28.34
C VAL A 176 -30.00 -48.73 -26.89
N THR A 177 -31.26 -48.73 -26.49
CA THR A 177 -31.68 -48.59 -25.09
C THR A 177 -31.42 -49.89 -24.32
N ARG A 178 -30.73 -49.83 -23.18
CA ARG A 178 -30.78 -50.87 -22.12
C ARG A 178 -30.20 -50.40 -20.79
N GLU A 179 -31.09 -50.09 -19.85
CA GLU A 179 -30.87 -50.49 -18.44
C GLU A 179 -31.12 -52.02 -18.32
N PRO A 180 -30.82 -52.63 -17.16
CA PRO A 180 -31.91 -52.74 -16.19
C PRO A 180 -31.52 -52.54 -14.72
N SER A 181 -32.39 -51.80 -14.02
CA SER A 181 -32.91 -52.06 -12.67
C SER A 181 -31.95 -52.03 -11.46
N ALA A 182 -32.39 -51.31 -10.43
CA ALA A 182 -31.77 -51.30 -9.11
C ALA A 182 -32.17 -52.51 -8.23
N ALA A 183 -31.27 -52.86 -7.31
CA ALA A 183 -31.54 -53.42 -5.98
C ALA A 183 -30.31 -53.07 -5.12
N GLU A 184 -30.35 -52.01 -4.32
CA GLU A 184 -30.92 -51.97 -2.97
C GLU A 184 -30.16 -52.86 -1.96
N GLN A 185 -29.22 -52.23 -1.25
CA GLN A 185 -28.72 -52.59 0.08
C GLN A 185 -28.02 -51.35 0.64
N ALA A 186 -28.69 -50.51 1.43
CA ALA A 186 -29.13 -50.74 2.81
C ALA A 186 -27.98 -50.63 3.82
N THR A 187 -27.95 -49.48 4.50
CA THR A 187 -27.07 -49.13 5.62
C THR A 187 -27.03 -50.23 6.69
N ARG A 188 -25.85 -50.51 7.25
CA ARG A 188 -25.73 -51.20 8.54
C ARG A 188 -24.72 -50.53 9.47
N GLU A 189 -25.25 -50.06 10.59
CA GLU A 189 -24.50 -49.75 11.79
C GLU A 189 -23.96 -51.05 12.41
N PRO A 190 -22.76 -51.04 13.03
CA PRO A 190 -22.36 -52.06 14.00
C PRO A 190 -22.88 -51.65 15.39
N SER A 191 -24.05 -52.16 15.78
CA SER A 191 -24.63 -51.90 17.10
C SER A 191 -24.44 -53.08 18.06
N ALA A 192 -24.10 -52.76 19.31
CA ALA A 192 -24.03 -53.63 20.51
C ALA A 192 -23.13 -54.89 20.47
N SER A 193 -22.13 -54.92 21.36
CA SER A 193 -21.52 -56.16 21.89
C SER A 193 -20.90 -55.87 23.27
N ASP A 194 -21.65 -56.19 24.32
CA ASP A 194 -21.31 -56.00 25.73
C ASP A 194 -22.18 -56.99 26.56
N PRO A 195 -21.84 -57.39 27.80
CA PRO A 195 -20.56 -57.27 28.51
C PRO A 195 -20.04 -58.60 29.11
N VAL A 196 -18.74 -58.71 29.41
CA VAL A 196 -18.21 -59.78 30.29
C VAL A 196 -17.07 -59.26 31.18
N GLY A 197 -17.14 -59.55 32.49
CA GLY A 197 -15.94 -59.67 33.35
C GLY A 197 -15.49 -58.41 34.10
N ALA A 198 -16.27 -57.96 35.10
CA ALA A 198 -15.79 -56.96 36.05
C ALA A 198 -14.68 -57.51 36.98
N GLY A 199 -13.60 -56.75 37.16
CA GLY A 199 -12.52 -57.05 38.11
C GLY A 199 -12.01 -55.74 38.76
N PRO A 200 -11.94 -55.64 40.11
CA PRO A 200 -11.81 -54.34 40.77
C PRO A 200 -10.38 -53.79 40.78
N ARG A 201 -10.22 -52.53 40.36
CA ARG A 201 -9.03 -51.71 40.64
C ARG A 201 -9.46 -50.38 41.28
N ARG A 202 -8.73 -49.96 42.32
CA ARG A 202 -9.08 -48.82 43.18
C ARG A 202 -8.69 -47.49 42.51
N PRO A 203 -9.44 -46.39 42.71
CA PRO A 203 -9.08 -45.08 42.19
C PRO A 203 -7.93 -44.45 43.01
N GLY A 204 -6.76 -44.27 42.38
CA GLY A 204 -5.70 -43.40 42.89
C GLY A 204 -5.85 -42.01 42.26
N TRP A 205 -6.46 -41.08 42.99
CA TRP A 205 -6.74 -39.71 42.48
C TRP A 205 -5.56 -38.75 42.78
N VAL A 206 -5.43 -37.71 41.95
CA VAL A 206 -4.64 -36.47 42.13
C VAL A 206 -3.22 -36.54 42.72
N VAL A 207 -2.20 -36.49 41.85
CA VAL A 207 -1.12 -35.47 41.80
C VAL A 207 -0.60 -35.49 40.34
N PRO A 208 -0.75 -34.42 39.52
CA PRO A 208 0.29 -33.38 39.49
C PRO A 208 -0.18 -31.93 39.15
N VAL A 209 -1.44 -31.55 39.40
CA VAL A 209 -1.94 -30.19 39.08
C VAL A 209 -1.16 -29.08 39.84
N ALA A 210 -0.70 -29.36 41.06
CA ALA A 210 -0.01 -28.40 41.92
C ALA A 210 1.36 -27.91 41.36
N VAL A 211 2.03 -28.69 40.52
CA VAL A 211 3.40 -28.40 40.04
C VAL A 211 3.43 -27.27 39.00
N VAL A 212 2.36 -27.11 38.22
CA VAL A 212 2.25 -26.06 37.18
C VAL A 212 1.54 -24.81 37.71
N ALA A 213 0.59 -24.96 38.64
CA ALA A 213 -0.16 -23.82 39.19
C ALA A 213 0.72 -22.84 39.99
N VAL A 214 1.69 -23.34 40.78
CA VAL A 214 2.51 -22.48 41.64
C VAL A 214 3.48 -21.58 40.86
N PRO A 215 4.23 -22.06 39.84
CA PRO A 215 5.03 -21.19 38.98
C PRO A 215 4.21 -20.12 38.24
N VAL A 216 3.02 -20.48 37.73
CA VAL A 216 2.13 -19.53 37.04
C VAL A 216 1.58 -18.47 37.99
N LEU A 217 1.18 -18.85 39.21
CA LEU A 217 0.76 -17.90 40.24
C LEU A 217 1.91 -16.98 40.70
N LEU A 218 3.12 -17.50 40.84
CA LEU A 218 4.30 -16.68 41.16
C LEU A 218 4.66 -15.72 40.01
N ALA A 219 4.62 -16.18 38.76
CA ALA A 219 4.85 -15.33 37.59
C ALA A 219 3.78 -14.23 37.47
N ALA A 220 2.50 -14.57 37.66
CA ALA A 220 1.40 -13.61 37.67
C ALA A 220 1.51 -12.61 38.83
N LEU A 221 1.92 -13.06 40.03
CA LEU A 221 2.14 -12.20 41.18
C LEU A 221 3.34 -11.26 40.98
N VAL A 222 4.43 -11.73 40.36
CA VAL A 222 5.55 -10.88 39.95
C VAL A 222 5.11 -9.87 38.89
N VAL A 223 4.35 -10.28 37.86
CA VAL A 223 3.79 -9.37 36.83
C VAL A 223 2.74 -8.39 37.39
N ALA A 224 2.13 -8.69 38.55
CA ALA A 224 1.23 -7.77 39.25
C ALA A 224 1.98 -6.79 40.17
N LEU A 225 2.96 -7.27 40.95
CA LEU A 225 3.72 -6.47 41.92
C LEU A 225 4.89 -5.69 41.31
N ALA A 226 5.45 -6.14 40.19
CA ALA A 226 6.51 -5.45 39.45
C ALA A 226 5.98 -4.46 38.41
N ARG A 227 4.66 -4.20 38.35
CA ARG A 227 4.14 -3.04 37.61
C ARG A 227 4.66 -1.79 38.29
N PRO A 228 5.46 -0.94 37.62
CA PRO A 228 5.83 0.35 38.19
C PRO A 228 4.55 1.12 38.48
N LYS A 229 4.46 1.71 39.68
CA LYS A 229 3.44 2.73 39.95
C LYS A 229 3.62 3.80 38.86
N PRO A 230 2.59 4.17 38.08
CA PRO A 230 2.76 5.22 37.08
C PRO A 230 3.33 6.46 37.74
N ALA A 231 4.46 6.97 37.23
CA ALA A 231 4.89 8.32 37.55
C ALA A 231 3.72 9.25 37.25
N GLY A 232 3.40 10.17 38.16
CA GLY A 232 2.15 10.93 38.12
C GLY A 232 1.98 11.65 36.80
N ALA A 233 1.15 11.09 35.90
CA ALA A 233 1.12 11.49 34.50
C ALA A 233 0.68 12.94 34.38
N GLN A 234 1.65 13.81 34.08
CA GLN A 234 1.44 15.25 34.08
C GLN A 234 0.44 15.64 32.99
N THR A 235 -0.59 16.39 33.38
CA THR A 235 -1.58 16.93 32.44
C THR A 235 -0.99 18.16 31.76
N VAL A 236 -0.95 18.14 30.44
CA VAL A 236 -0.41 19.22 29.61
C VAL A 236 -1.53 19.78 28.74
N ALA A 237 -1.75 21.09 28.81
CA ALA A 237 -2.78 21.75 28.02
C ALA A 237 -2.33 21.98 26.56
N VAL A 238 -3.31 21.92 25.66
CA VAL A 238 -3.17 22.07 24.20
C VAL A 238 -4.29 22.99 23.71
N SER A 239 -3.96 24.02 22.96
CA SER A 239 -4.91 24.99 22.39
C SER A 239 -4.31 25.76 21.21
N GLU A 240 -5.07 26.70 20.64
CA GLU A 240 -4.62 27.58 19.56
C GLU A 240 -3.59 28.64 19.97
N THR A 241 -3.37 28.86 21.27
CA THR A 241 -2.51 29.93 21.80
C THR A 241 -1.55 29.49 22.90
N ASP A 242 -1.87 28.40 23.62
CA ASP A 242 -1.03 27.77 24.63
C ASP A 242 -0.82 26.29 24.30
N CYS A 243 0.42 25.85 24.39
CA CYS A 243 0.87 24.48 24.20
C CYS A 243 1.97 24.23 25.23
N GLY A 244 1.74 23.31 26.17
CA GLY A 244 2.72 23.02 27.22
C GLY A 244 2.39 23.56 28.62
N GLN A 245 1.27 24.26 28.84
CA GLN A 245 0.85 24.58 30.22
C GLN A 245 0.72 23.30 31.06
N GLY A 246 1.38 23.26 32.22
CA GLY A 246 1.46 22.07 33.06
C GLY A 246 2.65 21.14 32.76
N PHE A 247 3.42 21.41 31.69
CA PHE A 247 4.64 20.67 31.38
C PHE A 247 5.77 21.05 32.35
N ALA A 248 6.31 20.05 33.04
CA ALA A 248 7.51 20.13 33.86
C ALA A 248 8.56 19.13 33.34
N ALA A 249 9.84 19.45 33.56
CA ALA A 249 10.98 18.63 33.12
C ALA A 249 10.80 17.15 33.54
N PRO A 250 10.59 16.22 32.59
CA PRO A 250 10.24 14.84 32.91
C PRO A 250 11.45 14.03 33.39
N GLU A 251 11.19 12.95 34.11
CA GLU A 251 12.22 11.96 34.43
C GLU A 251 12.67 11.20 33.17
N ARG A 252 13.88 10.63 33.20
CA ARG A 252 14.37 9.76 32.11
C ARG A 252 13.63 8.41 32.08
N GLY A 253 13.66 7.73 30.94
CA GLY A 253 12.96 6.46 30.72
C GLY A 253 11.59 6.64 30.08
N ARG A 254 10.71 5.63 30.20
CA ARG A 254 9.36 5.65 29.63
C ARG A 254 8.43 6.51 30.47
N GLN A 255 7.95 7.61 29.91
CA GLN A 255 7.11 8.62 30.56
C GLN A 255 5.72 8.65 29.92
N THR A 256 4.70 8.97 30.71
CA THR A 256 3.32 9.16 30.24
C THR A 256 2.87 10.60 30.50
N PHE A 257 2.35 11.26 29.45
CA PHE A 257 1.84 12.63 29.48
C PHE A 257 0.36 12.63 29.13
N ARG A 258 -0.46 13.38 29.86
CA ARG A 258 -1.91 13.49 29.62
C ARG A 258 -2.20 14.76 28.85
N MET A 259 -2.26 14.66 27.52
CA MET A 259 -2.47 15.81 26.66
C MET A 259 -3.97 16.12 26.63
N HIS A 260 -4.35 17.30 27.14
CA HIS A 260 -5.74 17.75 27.20
C HIS A 260 -5.95 18.96 26.30
N ASN A 261 -6.87 18.85 25.34
CA ASN A 261 -7.22 19.96 24.47
C ASN A 261 -8.25 20.88 25.13
N THR A 262 -7.81 22.09 25.49
CA THR A 262 -8.61 23.18 26.06
C THR A 262 -9.05 24.20 25.01
N GLY A 263 -8.58 24.06 23.76
CA GLY A 263 -8.93 24.89 22.61
C GLY A 263 -10.24 24.51 21.91
N GLY A 264 -10.57 25.27 20.87
CA GLY A 264 -11.77 25.07 20.05
C GLY A 264 -11.56 24.18 18.82
N LYS A 265 -10.31 23.88 18.46
CA LYS A 265 -9.91 23.09 17.29
C LYS A 265 -9.23 21.79 17.65
N THR A 266 -9.39 20.76 16.82
CA THR A 266 -8.53 19.57 16.82
C THR A 266 -7.07 19.99 16.63
N SER A 267 -6.14 19.32 17.30
CA SER A 267 -4.70 19.59 17.21
C SER A 267 -3.89 18.30 17.10
N GLU A 268 -2.85 18.32 16.27
CA GLU A 268 -1.74 17.38 16.42
C GLU A 268 -0.86 17.83 17.59
N VAL A 269 -0.18 16.90 18.26
CA VAL A 269 0.61 17.20 19.46
C VAL A 269 1.90 16.36 19.45
N TYR A 270 3.05 17.00 19.36
CA TYR A 270 4.36 16.37 19.22
C TYR A 270 5.28 16.72 20.39
N LEU A 271 5.94 15.71 20.98
CA LEU A 271 7.10 15.92 21.87
C LEU A 271 8.36 16.03 21.00
N ILE A 272 9.00 17.19 20.96
CA ILE A 272 10.11 17.47 20.05
C ILE A 272 11.40 17.90 20.74
N ASP A 273 12.53 17.69 20.06
CA ASP A 273 13.72 18.54 20.23
C ASP A 273 13.45 19.89 19.53
N PRO A 274 13.42 21.02 20.24
CA PRO A 274 13.15 22.33 19.66
C PRO A 274 14.27 22.84 18.73
N ALA A 275 15.48 22.27 18.78
CA ALA A 275 16.61 22.69 17.94
C ALA A 275 16.68 21.93 16.61
N THR A 276 16.25 20.66 16.57
CA THR A 276 16.29 19.82 15.35
C THR A 276 14.92 19.49 14.77
N GLY A 277 13.83 19.69 15.52
CA GLY A 277 12.47 19.28 15.15
C GLY A 277 12.21 17.78 15.27
N ALA A 278 13.17 16.98 15.75
CA ALA A 278 13.02 15.53 15.88
C ALA A 278 11.94 15.17 16.91
N VAL A 279 11.03 14.26 16.54
CA VAL A 279 9.84 13.86 17.31
C VAL A 279 10.13 12.60 18.13
N TYR A 280 9.79 12.62 19.42
CA TYR A 280 9.98 11.52 20.38
C TYR A 280 8.67 10.75 20.72
N GLY A 281 7.55 11.21 20.16
CA GLY A 281 6.21 10.66 20.37
C GLY A 281 5.15 11.72 20.12
N GLU A 282 3.97 11.29 19.69
CA GLU A 282 2.91 12.19 19.24
C GLU A 282 1.49 11.70 19.56
N ILE A 283 0.53 12.61 19.45
CA ILE A 283 -0.89 12.33 19.34
C ILE A 283 -1.39 13.07 18.10
N GLU A 284 -1.86 12.30 17.12
CA GLU A 284 -2.66 12.81 16.01
C GLU A 284 -4.13 12.98 16.42
N GLY A 285 -4.79 14.02 15.93
CA GLY A 285 -6.24 14.21 16.02
C GLY A 285 -6.76 14.41 17.45
N LEU A 286 -6.06 15.16 18.31
CA LEU A 286 -6.56 15.47 19.65
C LEU A 286 -7.74 16.46 19.57
N ALA A 287 -8.96 15.94 19.60
CA ALA A 287 -10.19 16.72 19.44
C ALA A 287 -10.48 17.66 20.65
N PRO A 288 -11.23 18.77 20.46
CA PRO A 288 -11.57 19.72 21.52
C PRO A 288 -12.18 19.07 22.76
N GLY A 289 -11.77 19.53 23.95
CA GLY A 289 -12.25 19.02 25.24
C GLY A 289 -11.78 17.62 25.63
N THR A 290 -11.12 16.87 24.74
CA THR A 290 -10.65 15.50 25.02
C THR A 290 -9.34 15.47 25.81
N THR A 291 -9.03 14.33 26.42
CA THR A 291 -7.70 14.01 26.97
C THR A 291 -7.24 12.67 26.42
N ARG A 292 -5.99 12.58 25.97
CA ARG A 292 -5.34 11.31 25.56
C ARG A 292 -3.97 11.19 26.21
N GLU A 293 -3.53 9.95 26.42
CA GLU A 293 -2.19 9.66 26.94
C GLU A 293 -1.19 9.52 25.79
N LEU A 294 -0.07 10.25 25.89
CA LEU A 294 1.10 10.12 25.04
C LEU A 294 2.20 9.44 25.84
N VAL A 295 2.78 8.36 25.29
CA VAL A 295 3.86 7.63 25.96
C VAL A 295 5.14 7.78 25.13
N ALA A 296 6.16 8.42 25.71
CA ALA A 296 7.44 8.67 25.06
C ALA A 296 8.60 8.14 25.90
N THR A 297 9.74 7.88 25.27
CA THR A 297 11.00 7.58 26.00
C THR A 297 11.85 8.84 26.07
N VAL A 298 12.12 9.30 27.28
CA VAL A 298 12.91 10.51 27.57
C VAL A 298 14.35 10.11 27.91
N ALA A 299 15.32 10.80 27.30
CA ALA A 299 16.75 10.68 27.58
C ALA A 299 17.30 11.99 28.17
N GLY A 300 18.63 12.11 28.28
CA GLY A 300 19.23 13.43 28.47
C GLY A 300 19.12 14.24 27.18
N GLY A 301 18.64 15.49 27.26
CA GLY A 301 18.36 16.31 26.09
C GLY A 301 17.46 17.51 26.40
N THR A 302 17.06 18.23 25.36
CA THR A 302 16.14 19.37 25.45
C THR A 302 14.83 19.01 24.75
N TYR A 303 13.71 19.32 25.37
CA TYR A 303 12.37 18.91 24.96
C TYR A 303 11.40 20.08 24.96
N ALA A 304 10.49 20.14 24.00
CA ALA A 304 9.36 21.05 23.96
C ALA A 304 8.12 20.33 23.41
N TRP A 305 6.93 20.85 23.73
CA TRP A 305 5.69 20.45 23.04
C TRP A 305 5.50 21.33 21.83
N ARG A 306 5.15 20.74 20.68
CA ARG A 306 4.65 21.45 19.49
C ARG A 306 3.22 21.00 19.20
N CYS A 307 2.28 21.92 19.26
CA CYS A 307 0.87 21.69 18.98
C CYS A 307 0.52 22.33 17.63
N VAL A 308 -0.23 21.62 16.78
CA VAL A 308 -0.61 22.09 15.45
C VAL A 308 -2.13 22.00 15.29
N PRO A 309 -2.89 23.07 15.67
CA PRO A 309 -4.34 23.09 15.54
C PRO A 309 -4.77 23.23 14.08
N THR A 310 -5.85 22.55 13.69
CA THR A 310 -6.33 22.51 12.29
C THR A 310 -6.58 23.90 11.71
N GLY A 311 -5.85 24.29 10.66
CA GLY A 311 -5.95 25.62 10.06
C GLY A 311 -5.51 26.76 10.99
N SER A 312 -4.60 26.49 11.92
CA SER A 312 -3.87 27.48 12.74
C SER A 312 -2.36 27.34 12.49
N ARG A 313 -1.55 28.27 12.99
CA ARG A 313 -0.10 28.07 13.05
C ARG A 313 0.26 27.14 14.20
N ALA A 314 1.40 26.46 14.10
CA ALA A 314 1.95 25.68 15.20
C ALA A 314 2.31 26.59 16.40
N VAL A 315 2.01 26.12 17.61
CA VAL A 315 2.44 26.72 18.88
C VAL A 315 3.49 25.79 19.48
N THR A 316 4.60 26.32 19.99
CA THR A 316 5.65 25.53 20.65
C THR A 316 5.86 26.04 22.08
N SER A 317 5.98 25.12 23.05
CA SER A 317 6.16 25.44 24.46
C SER A 317 7.51 26.08 24.75
N GLN A 318 7.69 26.59 25.98
CA GLN A 318 9.05 26.75 26.51
C GLN A 318 9.75 25.39 26.57
N SER A 319 11.06 25.40 26.33
CA SER A 319 11.89 24.19 26.33
C SER A 319 12.30 23.79 27.75
N VAL A 320 12.23 22.50 28.07
CA VAL A 320 12.78 21.92 29.29
C VAL A 320 14.03 21.09 28.98
N THR A 321 15.01 21.10 29.87
CA THR A 321 16.22 20.27 29.74
C THR A 321 16.20 19.15 30.76
N VAL A 322 16.37 17.91 30.29
CA VAL A 322 16.49 16.70 31.11
C VAL A 322 17.96 16.32 31.19
N SER A 323 18.48 16.11 32.40
CA SER A 323 19.90 15.89 32.65
C SER A 323 20.30 14.41 32.66
N GLY A 324 21.59 14.15 32.43
CA GLY A 324 22.18 12.81 32.34
C GLY A 324 22.39 12.36 30.90
N GLY A 325 22.61 11.05 30.72
CA GLY A 325 22.82 10.43 29.41
C GLY A 325 21.75 9.39 29.05
N GLY A 326 21.84 8.89 27.82
CA GLY A 326 20.93 7.92 27.22
C GLY A 326 20.68 8.26 25.75
N ALA A 327 20.02 7.37 25.02
CA ALA A 327 19.52 7.63 23.68
C ALA A 327 18.02 7.32 23.63
N ALA A 328 17.21 8.33 23.33
CA ALA A 328 15.82 8.15 22.99
C ALA A 328 15.71 8.05 21.46
N ARG A 329 14.90 7.11 20.95
CA ARG A 329 14.64 7.00 19.51
C ARG A 329 13.69 8.12 19.11
N ALA A 330 14.19 9.09 18.35
CA ALA A 330 13.39 10.11 17.69
C ALA A 330 13.25 9.80 16.20
N VAL A 331 12.21 10.32 15.57
CA VAL A 331 12.05 10.39 14.11
C VAL A 331 12.31 11.83 13.67
N VAL A 332 13.16 12.03 12.67
CA VAL A 332 13.30 13.34 12.01
C VAL A 332 12.14 13.47 11.02
N PRO A 333 11.24 14.47 11.16
CA PRO A 333 10.10 14.66 10.28
C PRO A 333 10.46 14.63 8.79
N VAL A 334 9.47 14.31 7.96
CA VAL A 334 9.52 14.43 6.51
C VAL A 334 8.46 15.45 6.10
N SER A 335 8.76 16.25 5.08
CA SER A 335 7.80 17.15 4.44
C SER A 335 7.44 16.67 3.03
N GLU A 336 6.32 17.15 2.49
CA GLU A 336 5.97 16.99 1.06
C GLU A 336 7.15 17.33 0.13
N ARG A 337 7.93 18.35 0.49
CA ARG A 337 9.08 18.82 -0.28
C ARG A 337 10.23 17.81 -0.34
N ASP A 338 10.42 17.03 0.72
CA ASP A 338 11.45 15.97 0.75
C ASP A 338 11.03 14.77 -0.11
N LEU A 339 9.72 14.44 -0.11
CA LEU A 339 9.13 13.37 -0.92
C LEU A 339 8.88 13.77 -2.39
N ALA A 340 8.85 15.06 -2.71
CA ALA A 340 8.64 15.54 -4.09
C ALA A 340 9.67 15.02 -5.11
N ALA A 341 10.92 14.82 -4.71
CA ALA A 341 11.95 14.24 -5.57
C ALA A 341 11.77 12.71 -5.77
N PRO A 342 11.59 11.89 -4.71
CA PRO A 342 11.15 10.51 -4.83
C PRO A 342 9.87 10.32 -5.67
N LEU A 343 8.81 11.10 -5.42
CA LEU A 343 7.55 11.06 -6.16
C LEU A 343 7.76 11.35 -7.65
N LYS A 344 8.56 12.36 -7.98
CA LYS A 344 8.91 12.66 -9.38
C LYS A 344 9.66 11.50 -10.05
N ALA A 345 10.58 10.85 -9.34
CA ALA A 345 11.31 9.70 -9.87
C ALA A 345 10.38 8.49 -10.09
N TYR A 346 9.47 8.22 -9.14
CA TYR A 346 8.50 7.13 -9.24
C TYR A 346 7.45 7.37 -10.34
N ARG A 347 6.89 8.58 -10.47
CA ARG A 347 6.01 8.93 -11.60
C ARG A 347 6.71 8.75 -12.94
N ALA A 348 7.99 9.08 -13.04
CA ALA A 348 8.78 8.83 -14.25
C ALA A 348 9.04 7.33 -14.51
N TYR A 349 9.13 6.49 -13.48
CA TYR A 349 9.15 5.03 -13.63
C TYR A 349 7.82 4.50 -14.17
N VAL A 350 6.70 4.88 -13.54
CA VAL A 350 5.35 4.44 -13.92
C VAL A 350 4.98 4.86 -15.35
N ASP A 351 5.29 6.09 -15.79
CA ASP A 351 5.02 6.53 -17.18
C ASP A 351 5.78 5.66 -18.22
N ARG A 352 7.06 5.34 -17.97
CA ARG A 352 7.82 4.42 -18.83
C ARG A 352 7.22 3.02 -18.85
N GLY A 353 6.77 2.54 -17.68
CA GLY A 353 6.07 1.26 -17.56
C GLY A 353 4.76 1.23 -18.35
N LEU A 354 3.92 2.24 -18.20
CA LEU A 354 2.68 2.41 -18.98
C LEU A 354 2.96 2.53 -20.49
N ALA A 355 4.08 3.12 -20.90
CA ALA A 355 4.49 3.18 -22.31
C ALA A 355 4.78 1.78 -22.90
N VAL A 356 5.43 0.92 -22.13
CA VAL A 356 5.67 -0.49 -22.49
C VAL A 356 4.36 -1.27 -22.47
N LEU A 357 3.53 -1.08 -21.44
CA LEU A 357 2.26 -1.78 -21.25
C LEU A 357 1.24 -1.51 -22.36
N VAL A 358 1.15 -0.26 -22.84
CA VAL A 358 0.35 0.11 -24.03
C VAL A 358 0.78 -0.66 -25.27
N THR A 359 2.06 -1.02 -25.39
CA THR A 359 2.58 -1.79 -26.53
C THR A 359 2.23 -3.27 -26.38
N GLN A 360 2.45 -3.85 -25.20
CA GLN A 360 2.20 -5.27 -24.92
C GLN A 360 0.70 -5.63 -25.00
N THR A 361 -0.18 -4.80 -24.44
CA THR A 361 -1.64 -5.03 -24.49
C THR A 361 -2.21 -4.90 -25.90
N ARG A 362 -1.61 -4.06 -26.77
CA ARG A 362 -1.92 -4.04 -28.20
C ARG A 362 -1.48 -5.33 -28.89
N THR A 363 -0.26 -5.82 -28.64
CA THR A 363 0.20 -7.12 -29.17
C THR A 363 -0.72 -8.27 -28.74
N LEU A 364 -1.10 -8.32 -27.46
CA LEU A 364 -2.09 -9.28 -26.94
C LEU A 364 -3.43 -9.19 -27.69
N SER A 365 -3.96 -7.98 -27.89
CA SER A 365 -5.19 -7.74 -28.66
C SER A 365 -5.06 -8.21 -30.12
N ASP A 366 -3.94 -7.94 -30.78
CA ASP A 366 -3.69 -8.32 -32.18
C ASP A 366 -3.49 -9.83 -32.36
N ASP A 367 -2.86 -10.51 -31.39
CA ASP A 367 -2.71 -11.96 -31.37
C ASP A 367 -4.04 -12.67 -31.07
N ILE A 368 -4.86 -12.14 -30.16
CA ILE A 368 -6.24 -12.60 -29.97
C ILE A 368 -7.08 -12.36 -31.22
N ALA A 369 -7.03 -11.16 -31.81
CA ALA A 369 -7.82 -10.82 -33.00
C ALA A 369 -7.50 -11.72 -34.19
N GLY A 370 -6.22 -12.04 -34.39
CA GLY A 370 -5.71 -12.97 -35.40
C GLY A 370 -5.74 -14.46 -35.01
N GLY A 371 -6.40 -14.84 -33.92
CA GLY A 371 -6.62 -16.25 -33.53
C GLY A 371 -5.40 -16.97 -32.93
N ARG A 372 -4.32 -16.25 -32.63
CA ARG A 372 -3.02 -16.78 -32.16
C ARG A 372 -3.02 -17.05 -30.65
N LEU A 373 -4.05 -17.73 -30.14
CA LEU A 373 -4.30 -17.93 -28.69
C LEU A 373 -3.15 -18.63 -27.94
N GLY A 374 -2.26 -19.34 -28.62
CA GLY A 374 -1.03 -19.90 -28.04
C GLY A 374 0.02 -18.83 -27.69
N ARG A 375 0.13 -17.76 -28.50
CA ARG A 375 1.00 -16.59 -28.24
C ARG A 375 0.37 -15.64 -27.23
N ALA A 376 -0.93 -15.39 -27.39
CA ALA A 376 -1.71 -14.51 -26.52
C ALA A 376 -1.55 -14.83 -25.01
N ARG A 377 -1.37 -16.10 -24.62
CA ARG A 377 -1.08 -16.46 -23.21
C ARG A 377 0.28 -15.96 -22.72
N THR A 378 1.30 -16.03 -23.56
CA THR A 378 2.63 -15.46 -23.30
C THR A 378 2.59 -13.93 -23.29
N ASP A 379 1.87 -13.33 -24.23
CA ASP A 379 1.73 -11.87 -24.35
C ASP A 379 0.92 -11.29 -23.17
N TRP A 380 -0.12 -12.00 -22.73
CA TRP A 380 -0.90 -11.70 -21.52
C TRP A 380 0.01 -11.69 -20.28
N LEU A 381 0.78 -12.76 -20.04
CA LEU A 381 1.67 -12.85 -18.89
C LEU A 381 2.78 -11.77 -18.94
N THR A 382 3.25 -11.43 -20.13
CA THR A 382 4.25 -10.38 -20.34
C THR A 382 3.70 -8.99 -20.04
N ALA A 383 2.44 -8.73 -20.41
CA ALA A 383 1.74 -7.49 -20.10
C ALA A 383 1.37 -7.39 -18.61
N HIS A 384 0.75 -8.42 -18.02
CA HIS A 384 0.33 -8.43 -16.62
C HIS A 384 1.53 -8.22 -15.66
N ARG A 385 2.62 -8.99 -15.83
CA ARG A 385 3.88 -8.81 -15.08
C ARG A 385 4.59 -7.48 -15.31
N THR A 386 4.15 -6.69 -16.29
CA THR A 386 4.60 -5.30 -16.47
C THR A 386 3.70 -4.35 -15.69
N TYR A 387 2.37 -4.54 -15.73
CA TYR A 387 1.38 -3.79 -14.95
C TYR A 387 1.59 -3.92 -13.44
N SER A 388 1.67 -5.15 -12.89
CA SER A 388 1.82 -5.36 -11.44
C SER A 388 3.14 -4.78 -10.91
N SER A 389 4.21 -4.83 -11.73
CA SER A 389 5.47 -4.17 -11.38
C SER A 389 5.44 -2.64 -11.33
N LEU A 390 4.33 -2.00 -11.76
CA LEU A 390 4.07 -0.58 -11.47
C LEU A 390 3.58 -0.33 -10.04
N GLY A 391 3.58 -1.37 -9.19
CA GLY A 391 3.17 -1.32 -7.79
C GLY A 391 1.69 -0.99 -7.63
N ALA A 392 0.85 -1.51 -8.54
CA ALA A 392 -0.61 -1.40 -8.59
C ALA A 392 -1.16 -0.06 -8.05
N ALA A 393 -0.65 1.07 -8.57
CA ALA A 393 -0.65 2.39 -7.92
C ALA A 393 -1.96 2.78 -7.21
N TYR A 394 -2.05 2.39 -5.92
CA TYR A 394 -3.26 2.41 -5.10
C TYR A 394 -3.88 3.81 -5.04
N GLY A 395 -5.18 3.90 -5.32
CA GLY A 395 -5.90 5.18 -5.48
C GLY A 395 -5.56 5.96 -6.76
N THR A 396 -4.27 6.14 -7.07
CA THR A 396 -3.74 6.92 -8.23
C THR A 396 -4.25 6.45 -9.59
N PHE A 397 -4.57 5.16 -9.77
CA PHE A 397 -5.17 4.66 -11.01
C PHE A 397 -6.71 4.79 -11.07
N ALA A 398 -7.37 5.20 -9.99
CA ALA A 398 -8.82 5.45 -9.93
C ALA A 398 -9.66 4.32 -10.58
N ASP A 399 -10.61 4.66 -11.46
CA ASP A 399 -11.45 3.67 -12.16
C ASP A 399 -10.68 2.76 -13.13
N PHE A 400 -9.49 3.18 -13.58
CA PHE A 400 -8.67 2.35 -14.46
C PHE A 400 -8.19 1.07 -13.79
N ALA A 401 -7.98 1.06 -12.46
CA ALA A 401 -7.57 -0.14 -11.75
C ALA A 401 -8.59 -1.29 -11.95
N GLN A 402 -9.88 -1.04 -11.66
CA GLN A 402 -10.95 -2.02 -11.85
C GLN A 402 -11.16 -2.39 -13.34
N ARG A 403 -10.87 -1.48 -14.27
CA ARG A 403 -11.04 -1.71 -15.72
C ARG A 403 -9.86 -2.44 -16.37
N ILE A 404 -8.70 -2.47 -15.71
CA ILE A 404 -7.46 -3.10 -16.20
C ILE A 404 -7.21 -4.42 -15.47
N ASP A 405 -7.49 -4.52 -14.18
CA ASP A 405 -7.14 -5.69 -13.34
C ASP A 405 -8.27 -6.05 -12.34
N GLY A 406 -9.51 -5.69 -12.66
CA GLY A 406 -10.68 -6.00 -11.83
C GLY A 406 -11.02 -7.49 -11.80
N ARG A 407 -11.16 -8.03 -10.60
CA ARG A 407 -11.58 -9.42 -10.33
C ARG A 407 -13.11 -9.58 -10.49
N PRO A 408 -13.65 -10.81 -10.63
CA PRO A 408 -15.09 -11.05 -10.69
C PRO A 408 -15.78 -10.98 -9.32
N ASP A 409 -15.02 -10.87 -8.22
CA ASP A 409 -15.56 -10.89 -6.87
C ASP A 409 -16.52 -9.73 -6.58
N GLY A 410 -17.62 -10.04 -5.91
CA GLY A 410 -18.67 -9.06 -5.60
C GLY A 410 -19.51 -8.61 -6.80
N LEU A 411 -19.16 -8.98 -8.03
CA LEU A 411 -20.01 -8.75 -9.20
C LEU A 411 -21.23 -9.70 -9.17
N PRO A 412 -22.46 -9.21 -9.42
CA PRO A 412 -23.68 -10.01 -9.34
C PRO A 412 -23.65 -11.35 -10.10
N ASP A 413 -23.07 -11.37 -11.31
CA ASP A 413 -22.96 -12.59 -12.14
C ASP A 413 -21.53 -13.20 -12.17
N GLY A 414 -20.61 -12.68 -11.35
CA GLY A 414 -19.22 -13.13 -11.22
C GLY A 414 -18.48 -13.18 -12.56
N VAL A 415 -17.85 -14.31 -12.90
CA VAL A 415 -17.14 -14.54 -14.19
C VAL A 415 -18.05 -14.47 -15.44
N ARG A 416 -19.36 -14.30 -15.28
CA ARG A 416 -20.32 -14.05 -16.38
C ARG A 416 -20.81 -12.60 -16.44
N ASP A 417 -20.45 -11.75 -15.47
CA ASP A 417 -20.91 -10.38 -15.41
C ASP A 417 -20.41 -9.56 -16.62
N LYS A 418 -21.22 -8.57 -17.02
CA LYS A 418 -20.89 -7.62 -18.08
C LYS A 418 -19.76 -6.67 -17.68
N ASP A 419 -19.55 -6.44 -16.39
CA ASP A 419 -18.53 -5.52 -15.87
C ASP A 419 -17.20 -6.23 -15.53
N PHE A 420 -17.16 -7.57 -15.60
CA PHE A 420 -15.92 -8.33 -15.48
C PHE A 420 -15.04 -8.09 -16.71
N THR A 421 -13.94 -7.35 -16.52
CA THR A 421 -13.11 -6.76 -17.58
C THR A 421 -11.62 -6.91 -17.26
N GLY A 422 -10.73 -6.20 -17.96
CA GLY A 422 -9.29 -6.24 -17.67
C GLY A 422 -8.56 -7.55 -18.00
N PHE A 423 -7.39 -7.74 -17.38
CA PHE A 423 -6.51 -8.89 -17.54
C PHE A 423 -7.19 -10.18 -17.11
N HIS A 424 -7.76 -10.25 -15.90
CA HIS A 424 -8.46 -11.43 -15.38
C HIS A 424 -9.61 -11.88 -16.29
N ARG A 425 -10.38 -10.96 -16.89
CA ARG A 425 -11.39 -11.35 -17.89
C ARG A 425 -10.78 -12.00 -19.13
N VAL A 426 -9.63 -11.50 -19.61
CA VAL A 426 -8.92 -12.07 -20.76
C VAL A 426 -8.29 -13.42 -20.39
N GLU A 427 -7.73 -13.52 -19.19
CA GLU A 427 -7.15 -14.73 -18.58
C GLU A 427 -8.19 -15.84 -18.51
N TYR A 428 -9.32 -15.60 -17.82
CA TYR A 428 -10.42 -16.56 -17.69
C TYR A 428 -10.81 -17.13 -19.05
N GLY A 429 -10.95 -16.29 -20.07
CA GLY A 429 -11.29 -16.76 -21.41
C GLY A 429 -10.16 -17.48 -22.15
N LEU A 430 -8.90 -17.08 -21.98
CA LEU A 430 -7.74 -17.76 -22.57
C LEU A 430 -7.52 -19.15 -21.98
N TRP A 431 -7.68 -19.33 -20.67
CA TRP A 431 -7.43 -20.61 -20.00
C TRP A 431 -8.67 -21.52 -19.95
N HIS A 432 -9.89 -20.98 -19.90
CA HIS A 432 -11.16 -21.75 -20.03
C HIS A 432 -11.64 -21.94 -21.49
N GLY A 433 -10.75 -21.80 -22.47
CA GLY A 433 -10.99 -22.25 -23.86
C GLY A 433 -12.00 -21.43 -24.67
N GLN A 434 -12.22 -20.14 -24.34
CA GLN A 434 -13.05 -19.26 -25.17
C GLN A 434 -12.40 -19.02 -26.54
N SER A 435 -13.23 -18.92 -27.59
CA SER A 435 -12.71 -18.63 -28.93
C SER A 435 -12.17 -17.21 -29.05
N ALA A 436 -11.28 -17.00 -30.03
CA ALA A 436 -10.76 -15.69 -30.40
C ALA A 436 -11.87 -14.65 -30.60
N ASP A 437 -12.99 -15.03 -31.23
CA ASP A 437 -14.13 -14.15 -31.45
C ASP A 437 -14.76 -13.63 -30.15
N ARG A 438 -14.83 -14.46 -29.10
CA ARG A 438 -15.32 -14.05 -27.77
C ARG A 438 -14.33 -13.17 -27.02
N LEU A 439 -13.03 -13.34 -27.26
CA LEU A 439 -11.95 -12.61 -26.59
C LEU A 439 -11.60 -11.26 -27.26
N ARG A 440 -11.96 -11.07 -28.55
CA ARG A 440 -11.71 -9.83 -29.31
C ARG A 440 -12.24 -8.54 -28.69
N ALA A 441 -13.34 -8.59 -27.93
CA ALA A 441 -13.89 -7.43 -27.26
C ALA A 441 -13.16 -7.14 -25.93
N PRO A 442 -13.06 -8.09 -24.97
CA PRO A 442 -12.26 -7.91 -23.75
C PRO A 442 -10.81 -7.47 -24.00
N ALA A 443 -10.13 -8.07 -24.98
CA ALA A 443 -8.72 -7.77 -25.26
C ALA A 443 -8.50 -6.33 -25.78
N ARG A 444 -9.43 -5.80 -26.59
CA ARG A 444 -9.42 -4.39 -26.97
C ARG A 444 -9.75 -3.48 -25.79
N GLN A 445 -10.78 -3.80 -25.02
CA GLN A 445 -11.18 -3.02 -23.85
C GLN A 445 -10.04 -2.85 -22.84
N LEU A 446 -9.24 -3.90 -22.61
CA LEU A 446 -8.01 -3.85 -21.82
C LEU A 446 -6.95 -2.92 -22.45
N ALA A 447 -6.66 -3.06 -23.74
CA ALA A 447 -5.67 -2.21 -24.43
C ALA A 447 -6.10 -0.72 -24.47
N ASP A 448 -7.39 -0.46 -24.64
CA ASP A 448 -7.99 0.88 -24.63
C ASP A 448 -7.99 1.48 -23.21
N ALA A 449 -8.28 0.67 -22.17
CA ALA A 449 -8.20 1.11 -20.77
C ALA A 449 -6.76 1.47 -20.38
N VAL A 450 -5.76 0.66 -20.76
CA VAL A 450 -4.34 0.94 -20.53
C VAL A 450 -3.87 2.18 -21.31
N ALA A 451 -4.31 2.37 -22.55
CA ALA A 451 -4.00 3.57 -23.34
C ALA A 451 -4.63 4.85 -22.75
N ALA A 452 -5.86 4.75 -22.25
CA ALA A 452 -6.54 5.84 -21.56
C ALA A 452 -5.88 6.15 -20.21
N LEU A 453 -5.49 5.14 -19.41
CA LEU A 453 -4.73 5.32 -18.17
C LEU A 453 -3.42 6.07 -18.45
N ARG A 454 -2.63 5.64 -19.45
CA ARG A 454 -1.39 6.35 -19.82
C ARG A 454 -1.64 7.81 -20.21
N THR A 455 -2.77 8.09 -20.87
CA THR A 455 -3.15 9.45 -21.27
C THR A 455 -3.56 10.31 -20.06
N ALA A 456 -4.23 9.73 -19.07
CA ALA A 456 -4.68 10.41 -17.85
C ALA A 456 -3.58 10.52 -16.77
N PHE A 457 -2.60 9.61 -16.75
CA PHE A 457 -1.57 9.50 -15.70
C PHE A 457 -0.79 10.79 -15.40
N PRO A 458 -0.42 11.66 -16.38
CA PRO A 458 0.21 12.94 -16.08
C PRO A 458 -0.61 13.85 -15.16
N SER A 459 -1.94 13.73 -15.19
CA SER A 459 -2.88 14.49 -14.35
C SER A 459 -3.49 13.69 -13.19
N GLN A 460 -3.12 12.41 -13.01
CA GLN A 460 -3.59 11.64 -11.86
C GLN A 460 -2.98 12.17 -10.56
N ASP A 461 -3.80 12.23 -9.51
CA ASP A 461 -3.35 12.65 -8.18
C ASP A 461 -2.54 11.55 -7.51
N PHE A 462 -1.58 11.95 -6.68
CA PHE A 462 -0.64 11.05 -6.03
C PHE A 462 -0.06 11.76 -4.81
N ASP A 463 -0.59 11.45 -3.63
CA ASP A 463 -0.09 11.98 -2.36
C ASP A 463 1.38 11.54 -2.18
N PRO A 464 2.33 12.46 -1.90
CA PRO A 464 3.71 12.07 -1.63
C PRO A 464 3.84 11.11 -0.44
N GLY A 465 2.92 11.16 0.52
CA GLY A 465 2.83 10.29 1.70
C GLY A 465 2.47 8.83 1.39
N ASP A 466 1.93 8.55 0.20
CA ASP A 466 1.64 7.18 -0.23
C ASP A 466 2.91 6.40 -0.61
N LEU A 467 4.00 7.07 -1.01
CA LEU A 467 5.23 6.35 -1.44
C LEU A 467 5.80 5.43 -0.34
N PRO A 468 5.94 5.90 0.92
CA PRO A 468 6.31 5.03 2.05
C PRO A 468 5.32 3.89 2.32
N LEU A 469 4.01 4.13 2.22
CA LEU A 469 2.96 3.13 2.46
C LEU A 469 3.04 1.99 1.44
N ARG A 470 3.07 2.33 0.15
CA ARG A 470 3.11 1.37 -0.96
C ARG A 470 4.35 0.47 -0.95
N ALA A 471 5.44 0.90 -0.31
CA ALA A 471 6.62 0.06 -0.13
C ALA A 471 6.36 -1.17 0.77
N HIS A 472 5.32 -1.13 1.61
CA HIS A 472 4.81 -2.27 2.38
C HIS A 472 3.57 -2.90 1.69
N GLU A 473 2.55 -2.10 1.38
CA GLU A 473 1.22 -2.55 0.92
C GLU A 473 1.27 -3.45 -0.33
N ILE A 474 2.21 -3.22 -1.25
CA ILE A 474 2.40 -4.07 -2.43
C ILE A 474 2.58 -5.54 -2.02
N LEU A 475 3.52 -5.83 -1.11
CA LEU A 475 3.81 -7.20 -0.69
C LEU A 475 2.80 -7.76 0.31
N GLU A 476 2.04 -6.90 0.99
CA GLU A 476 0.92 -7.31 1.84
C GLU A 476 -0.20 -7.89 0.96
N ASN A 477 -0.54 -7.18 -0.13
CA ASN A 477 -1.47 -7.67 -1.14
C ASN A 477 -0.92 -8.87 -1.92
N THR A 478 0.38 -8.93 -2.23
CA THR A 478 1.02 -10.15 -2.76
C THR A 478 0.82 -11.34 -1.82
N LEU A 479 0.98 -11.16 -0.50
CA LEU A 479 0.77 -12.22 0.48
C LEU A 479 -0.72 -12.60 0.62
N GLN A 480 -1.63 -11.63 0.57
CA GLN A 480 -3.06 -11.83 0.70
C GLN A 480 -3.70 -12.51 -0.52
N PHE A 481 -3.26 -12.16 -1.74
CA PHE A 481 -3.92 -12.55 -2.99
C PHE A 481 -3.09 -13.46 -3.89
N GLU A 482 -1.83 -13.10 -4.17
CA GLU A 482 -1.00 -13.85 -5.10
C GLU A 482 -0.48 -15.16 -4.45
N LEU A 483 -0.01 -15.10 -3.21
CA LEU A 483 0.49 -16.27 -2.47
C LEU A 483 -0.63 -17.15 -1.89
N THR A 484 -1.89 -16.70 -1.95
CA THR A 484 -3.06 -17.53 -1.72
C THR A 484 -3.53 -18.23 -3.01
N GLY A 485 -3.41 -17.56 -4.17
CA GLY A 485 -3.98 -17.96 -5.46
C GLY A 485 -5.37 -17.37 -5.73
N ASP A 486 -5.78 -16.38 -4.94
CA ASP A 486 -7.11 -15.75 -4.92
C ASP A 486 -7.40 -14.87 -6.16
N THR A 487 -6.37 -14.60 -6.97
CA THR A 487 -6.41 -13.84 -8.24
C THR A 487 -6.27 -14.72 -9.49
N ASP A 488 -6.14 -16.04 -9.38
CA ASP A 488 -5.90 -16.90 -10.55
C ASP A 488 -7.20 -17.25 -11.30
N GLU A 489 -7.35 -16.77 -12.54
CA GLU A 489 -8.44 -17.15 -13.45
C GLU A 489 -8.08 -18.38 -14.31
N GLY A 490 -7.22 -19.25 -13.76
CA GLY A 490 -6.76 -20.50 -14.35
C GLY A 490 -5.44 -20.42 -15.10
N SER A 491 -4.69 -19.30 -15.03
CA SER A 491 -3.34 -19.24 -15.63
C SER A 491 -2.30 -20.07 -14.89
N GLY A 492 -2.45 -20.17 -13.56
CA GLY A 492 -1.48 -20.72 -12.62
C GLY A 492 -0.23 -19.85 -12.44
N THR A 493 -0.35 -18.52 -12.56
CA THR A 493 0.82 -17.62 -12.70
C THR A 493 1.04 -16.60 -11.58
N ASN A 494 0.33 -16.67 -10.45
CA ASN A 494 0.43 -15.70 -9.35
C ASN A 494 1.87 -15.46 -8.81
N LEU A 495 2.73 -16.50 -8.80
CA LEU A 495 4.13 -16.34 -8.41
C LEU A 495 4.93 -15.42 -9.35
N ALA A 496 4.48 -15.31 -10.60
CA ALA A 496 5.03 -14.40 -11.59
C ALA A 496 4.57 -12.96 -11.37
N THR A 497 3.36 -12.77 -10.84
CA THR A 497 2.84 -11.51 -10.28
C THR A 497 3.64 -11.13 -9.03
N ALA A 498 3.87 -12.06 -8.11
CA ALA A 498 4.66 -11.83 -6.90
C ALA A 498 6.10 -11.39 -7.20
N ASP A 499 6.74 -11.92 -8.26
CA ASP A 499 8.00 -11.37 -8.77
C ASP A 499 7.85 -9.93 -9.30
N ALA A 500 6.74 -9.62 -9.98
CA ALA A 500 6.47 -8.30 -10.51
C ALA A 500 6.26 -7.27 -9.40
N ASP A 501 5.45 -7.60 -8.41
CA ASP A 501 5.21 -6.81 -7.19
C ASP A 501 6.53 -6.56 -6.46
N LEU A 502 7.33 -7.60 -6.26
CA LEU A 502 8.66 -7.52 -5.65
C LEU A 502 9.63 -6.62 -6.45
N ARG A 503 9.50 -6.52 -7.78
CA ARG A 503 10.21 -5.53 -8.59
C ARG A 503 9.67 -4.11 -8.34
N GLY A 504 8.37 -3.92 -8.22
CA GLY A 504 7.74 -2.62 -7.88
C GLY A 504 8.18 -2.10 -6.50
N THR A 505 8.17 -2.95 -5.48
CA THR A 505 8.65 -2.63 -4.12
C THR A 505 10.11 -2.18 -4.13
N ARG A 506 10.98 -2.81 -4.92
CA ARG A 506 12.40 -2.39 -5.05
C ARG A 506 12.56 -1.00 -5.65
N GLU A 507 11.71 -0.60 -6.58
CA GLU A 507 11.76 0.72 -7.22
C GLU A 507 11.31 1.82 -6.25
N LEU A 508 10.23 1.58 -5.48
CA LEU A 508 9.82 2.47 -4.37
C LEU A 508 10.94 2.63 -3.34
N LEU A 509 11.50 1.52 -2.85
CA LEU A 509 12.62 1.56 -1.91
C LEU A 509 13.82 2.30 -2.50
N THR A 510 14.11 2.13 -3.79
CA THR A 510 15.21 2.82 -4.46
C THR A 510 15.03 4.34 -4.52
N VAL A 511 13.82 4.84 -4.75
CA VAL A 511 13.57 6.29 -4.67
C VAL A 511 13.53 6.83 -3.24
N LEU A 512 13.19 6.00 -2.24
CA LEU A 512 13.13 6.38 -0.82
C LEU A 512 14.46 6.23 -0.05
N ARG A 513 15.42 5.43 -0.54
CA ARG A 513 16.77 5.24 0.04
C ARG A 513 17.45 6.53 0.52
N PRO A 514 17.43 7.66 -0.20
CA PRO A 514 18.05 8.91 0.27
C PRO A 514 17.48 9.43 1.59
N LEU A 515 16.17 9.29 1.81
CA LEU A 515 15.50 9.72 3.05
C LEU A 515 15.70 8.71 4.19
N LEU A 516 15.75 7.41 3.87
CA LEU A 516 15.92 6.31 4.83
C LEU A 516 17.36 6.16 5.33
N THR A 517 18.38 6.43 4.51
CA THR A 517 19.79 6.13 4.84
C THR A 517 20.25 6.79 6.16
N GLY A 518 19.88 8.06 6.39
CA GLY A 518 20.19 8.76 7.64
C GLY A 518 19.26 8.42 8.81
N ARG A 519 17.98 8.08 8.52
CA ARG A 519 16.95 7.81 9.55
C ARG A 519 17.02 6.39 10.11
N ALA A 520 17.38 5.41 9.29
CA ALA A 520 17.37 4.00 9.65
C ALA A 520 18.50 3.20 8.94
N PRO A 521 19.79 3.49 9.23
CA PRO A 521 20.93 2.89 8.54
C PRO A 521 21.08 1.36 8.70
N LYS A 522 20.35 0.76 9.64
CA LYS A 522 20.28 -0.71 9.82
C LYS A 522 19.08 -1.37 9.14
N LEU A 523 18.10 -0.60 8.67
CA LEU A 523 16.88 -1.12 8.07
C LEU A 523 17.11 -1.57 6.63
N LEU A 524 17.73 -0.70 5.82
CA LEU A 524 17.98 -0.97 4.40
C LEU A 524 18.77 -2.28 4.17
N PRO A 525 19.86 -2.61 4.89
CA PRO A 525 20.56 -3.88 4.69
C PRO A 525 19.72 -5.12 5.05
N THR A 526 18.80 -5.03 6.01
CA THR A 526 17.89 -6.12 6.38
C THR A 526 16.83 -6.32 5.31
N VAL A 527 16.17 -5.22 4.88
CA VAL A 527 15.19 -5.23 3.79
C VAL A 527 15.83 -5.73 2.49
N ASP A 528 17.03 -5.28 2.14
CA ASP A 528 17.78 -5.74 0.95
C ASP A 528 18.07 -7.26 1.01
N ALA A 529 18.40 -7.80 2.19
CA ALA A 529 18.57 -9.24 2.38
C ALA A 529 17.25 -10.02 2.27
N GLY A 530 16.14 -9.48 2.80
CA GLY A 530 14.80 -10.06 2.67
C GLY A 530 14.32 -10.08 1.22
N LEU A 531 14.46 -8.95 0.50
CA LEU A 531 14.19 -8.80 -0.93
C LEU A 531 14.98 -9.79 -1.79
N ALA A 532 16.25 -10.04 -1.45
CA ALA A 532 17.10 -10.99 -2.16
C ALA A 532 16.69 -12.45 -1.86
N ARG A 533 16.36 -12.76 -0.60
CA ARG A 533 15.87 -14.08 -0.18
C ARG A 533 14.54 -14.44 -0.84
N LEU A 534 13.59 -13.50 -0.90
CA LEU A 534 12.30 -13.76 -1.55
C LEU A 534 12.47 -13.96 -3.06
N GLN A 535 13.36 -13.21 -3.72
CA GLN A 535 13.71 -13.48 -5.13
C GLN A 535 14.22 -14.89 -5.33
N GLN A 536 15.18 -15.35 -4.52
CA GLN A 536 15.76 -16.69 -4.65
C GLN A 536 14.73 -17.83 -4.48
N LEU A 537 13.65 -17.58 -3.74
CA LEU A 537 12.55 -18.54 -3.57
C LEU A 537 11.57 -18.51 -4.75
N LEU A 538 11.26 -17.32 -5.30
CA LEU A 538 10.45 -17.18 -6.50
C LEU A 538 11.18 -17.69 -7.76
N ASP A 539 12.48 -17.39 -7.91
CA ASP A 539 13.38 -17.88 -8.95
C ASP A 539 13.43 -19.43 -8.95
N ALA A 540 13.41 -20.06 -7.78
CA ALA A 540 13.38 -21.51 -7.64
C ALA A 540 12.02 -22.14 -8.04
N ALA A 541 10.93 -21.39 -7.92
CA ALA A 541 9.57 -21.85 -8.20
C ALA A 541 9.18 -21.81 -9.69
N HIS A 542 10.08 -21.38 -10.59
CA HIS A 542 9.85 -21.35 -12.03
C HIS A 542 10.89 -22.16 -12.84
N HIS A 543 10.48 -22.60 -14.02
CA HIS A 543 11.29 -23.42 -14.94
C HIS A 543 11.28 -22.78 -16.33
N GLY A 544 12.29 -21.95 -16.60
CA GLY A 544 12.30 -21.06 -17.77
C GLY A 544 11.15 -20.07 -17.68
N ALA A 545 10.27 -20.05 -18.68
CA ALA A 545 9.10 -19.16 -18.70
C ALA A 545 7.84 -19.74 -18.01
N ARG A 546 7.90 -20.93 -17.40
CA ARG A 546 6.76 -21.58 -16.73
C ARG A 546 6.88 -21.41 -15.22
N TRP A 547 5.81 -20.99 -14.56
CA TRP A 547 5.72 -20.90 -13.11
C TRP A 547 5.01 -22.12 -12.54
N THR A 548 5.29 -22.45 -11.27
CA THR A 548 4.53 -23.46 -10.54
C THR A 548 3.27 -22.82 -9.97
N PRO A 549 2.06 -23.34 -10.29
CA PRO A 549 0.83 -22.84 -9.70
C PRO A 549 0.82 -22.98 -8.17
N VAL A 550 0.19 -22.03 -7.47
CA VAL A 550 0.21 -21.93 -6.00
C VAL A 550 -0.49 -23.12 -5.31
N ASP A 551 -1.45 -23.76 -5.98
CA ASP A 551 -2.11 -25.01 -5.56
C ASP A 551 -1.19 -26.25 -5.67
N ARG A 552 -0.03 -26.12 -6.32
CA ARG A 552 0.88 -27.24 -6.70
C ARG A 552 2.31 -27.10 -6.18
N LEU A 553 2.62 -26.04 -5.44
CA LEU A 553 3.87 -25.95 -4.69
C LEU A 553 3.99 -27.08 -3.66
N ASP A 554 5.22 -27.53 -3.36
CA ASP A 554 5.43 -28.34 -2.17
C ASP A 554 5.04 -27.52 -0.91
N PRO A 555 4.34 -28.10 0.08
CA PRO A 555 3.95 -27.36 1.28
C PRO A 555 5.12 -26.71 2.04
N THR A 556 6.33 -27.27 1.95
CA THR A 556 7.55 -26.69 2.53
C THR A 556 8.06 -25.51 1.73
N GLU A 557 7.92 -25.54 0.40
CA GLU A 557 8.31 -24.45 -0.49
C GLU A 557 7.36 -23.26 -0.36
N ARG A 558 6.04 -23.53 -0.35
CA ARG A 558 5.02 -22.53 -0.04
C ARG A 558 5.27 -21.87 1.31
N ALA A 559 5.41 -22.65 2.39
CA ALA A 559 5.69 -22.12 3.71
C ALA A 559 7.02 -21.33 3.82
N ARG A 560 8.00 -21.59 2.94
CA ARG A 560 9.23 -20.79 2.85
C ARG A 560 9.02 -19.46 2.13
N ILE A 561 8.20 -19.43 1.09
CA ILE A 561 7.82 -18.21 0.37
C ILE A 561 6.98 -17.33 1.31
N ASP A 562 5.86 -17.86 1.82
CA ASP A 562 4.95 -17.16 2.74
C ASP A 562 5.70 -16.59 3.96
N GLY A 563 6.55 -17.42 4.59
CA GLY A 563 7.37 -17.01 5.75
C GLY A 563 8.53 -16.07 5.42
N ALA A 564 8.97 -15.99 4.16
CA ALA A 564 9.94 -14.97 3.72
C ALA A 564 9.24 -13.63 3.42
N THR A 565 8.06 -13.66 2.79
CA THR A 565 7.22 -12.48 2.55
C THR A 565 6.75 -11.86 3.86
N GLY A 566 6.24 -12.67 4.80
CA GLY A 566 5.82 -12.19 6.13
C GLY A 566 6.96 -11.54 6.93
N GLN A 567 8.15 -12.13 6.95
CA GLN A 567 9.32 -11.51 7.59
C GLN A 567 9.74 -10.21 6.88
N LEU A 568 9.71 -10.18 5.54
CA LEU A 568 10.01 -8.98 4.77
C LEU A 568 8.98 -7.86 5.02
N LEU A 569 7.70 -8.19 5.25
CA LEU A 569 6.67 -7.22 5.64
C LEU A 569 6.95 -6.61 7.02
N GLU A 570 7.31 -7.41 8.02
CA GLU A 570 7.77 -6.93 9.33
C GLU A 570 9.02 -6.03 9.21
N ASP A 571 9.95 -6.36 8.31
CA ASP A 571 11.14 -5.54 8.03
C ASP A 571 10.82 -4.25 7.24
N LEU A 572 9.69 -4.20 6.51
CA LEU A 572 9.20 -3.03 5.76
C LEU A 572 8.28 -2.13 6.59
N ALA A 573 7.55 -2.68 7.56
CA ALA A 573 6.56 -1.98 8.38
C ALA A 573 7.05 -0.66 9.05
N PRO A 574 8.34 -0.47 9.40
CA PRO A 574 8.82 0.80 9.92
C PRO A 574 8.95 1.93 8.89
N ILE A 575 8.87 1.65 7.58
CA ILE A 575 9.14 2.63 6.51
C ILE A 575 8.09 3.74 6.43
N PRO A 576 6.77 3.46 6.51
CA PRO A 576 5.73 4.48 6.67
C PRO A 576 6.02 5.47 7.82
N ASP A 577 6.07 5.01 9.08
CA ASP A 577 6.34 5.84 10.26
C ASP A 577 7.59 6.71 10.13
N LEU A 578 8.66 6.16 9.53
CA LEU A 578 9.95 6.84 9.35
C LEU A 578 9.92 7.96 8.30
N LEU A 579 8.92 7.98 7.42
CA LEU A 579 8.82 8.89 6.27
C LEU A 579 7.48 9.66 6.17
N GLU A 580 6.56 9.39 7.09
CA GLU A 580 5.28 10.07 7.29
C GLU A 580 5.42 11.60 7.36
N ILE A 581 4.52 12.29 6.66
CA ILE A 581 4.48 13.75 6.54
C ILE A 581 3.88 14.36 7.80
N ARG A 582 4.75 14.67 8.76
CA ARG A 582 4.34 15.28 10.04
C ARG A 582 4.19 16.79 9.91
N LYS A 583 3.08 17.32 10.41
CA LYS A 583 2.76 18.77 10.44
C LYS A 583 3.67 19.58 11.39
N SER A 584 4.63 18.92 12.03
CA SER A 584 5.72 19.48 12.81
C SER A 584 6.95 19.91 12.01
N ALA A 585 7.06 19.52 10.73
CA ALA A 585 8.21 19.76 9.84
C ALA A 585 8.40 21.24 9.48
#